data_AF-A0A2T5FVB1-F1
#
_entry.id   AF-A0A2T5FVB1-F1
#
_cell.length_a   1.000
_cell.length_b   1.000
_cell.length_c   1.000
_cell.angle_alpha   90.00
_cell.angle_beta   90.00
_cell.angle_gamma   90.00
#
_symmetry.space_group_name_H-M   'P 1'
#
loop_
_entity.id
_entity.type
_entity.pdbx_description
1 polymer ?
#
loop_
_entity_poly.entity_id
_entity_poly.type
_entity_poly.pdbx_seq_one_letter_code
_entity_poly.pdbx_strand_id
1 'polypeptide(L)'
;MRRLPEEVSCLHGHFHPGQFALDDSLLFTLLRHPVDNIISIFFFWKKLPSQEQPLHDYFLQNRLDIIKMAQLPLFSYLYSQTYFGGFDMGRFDLIGRHEERDYAFNRLSRLIGVDLDISIRENVTTPDEARQALLEDGFLIQELRNILADDIQFYEKFTG
;
A
#
# COMPACT_ATOMS: atom_id res chain seq x y z
N MET A 1 11.73 18.67 9.00
CA MET A 1 12.11 17.51 8.16
C MET A 1 13.41 16.92 8.66
N ARG A 2 13.52 15.59 8.65
CA ARG A 2 14.75 14.85 8.97
C ARG A 2 15.64 14.77 7.72
N ARG A 3 16.96 14.85 7.88
CA ARG A 3 17.92 14.54 6.81
C ARG A 3 18.40 13.10 6.95
N LEU A 4 18.70 12.45 5.83
CA LEU A 4 19.31 11.14 5.83
C LEU A 4 20.82 11.27 6.09
N PRO A 5 21.45 10.30 6.81
CA PRO A 5 22.90 10.22 6.89
C PRO A 5 23.53 10.09 5.50
N GLU A 6 24.74 10.62 5.31
CA GLU A 6 25.42 10.62 4.00
C GLU A 6 25.73 9.20 3.49
N GLU A 7 25.82 8.21 4.39
CA GLU A 7 26.11 6.82 4.03
C GLU A 7 24.86 6.03 3.58
N VAL A 8 23.67 6.60 3.71
CA VAL A 8 22.42 5.92 3.34
C VAL A 8 22.12 6.14 1.86
N SER A 9 22.24 5.07 1.08
CA SER A 9 21.93 5.08 -0.37
C SER A 9 20.47 4.78 -0.70
N CYS A 10 19.70 4.22 0.24
CA CYS A 10 18.29 3.88 0.05
C CYS A 10 17.54 3.89 1.39
N LEU A 11 16.37 4.52 1.39
CA LEU A 11 15.41 4.46 2.49
C LEU A 11 14.11 3.83 1.97
N HIS A 12 13.67 2.74 2.60
CA HIS A 12 12.43 2.05 2.23
C HIS A 12 11.64 1.63 3.48
N GLY A 13 10.31 1.62 3.40
CA GLY A 13 9.45 1.20 4.50
C GLY A 13 8.11 1.95 4.55
N HIS A 14 7.35 1.70 5.62
CA HIS A 14 6.07 2.33 5.89
C HIS A 14 6.24 3.62 6.69
N PHE A 15 6.61 4.71 6.02
CA PHE A 15 6.69 6.04 6.61
C PHE A 15 6.09 7.09 5.69
N HIS A 16 5.63 8.19 6.28
CA HIS A 16 5.13 9.31 5.50
C HIS A 16 6.30 10.08 4.85
N PRO A 17 6.30 10.31 3.53
CA PRO A 17 7.45 10.92 2.84
C PRO A 17 7.76 12.35 3.32
N GLY A 18 6.75 13.11 3.73
CA GLY A 18 6.93 14.46 4.30
C GLY A 18 7.76 14.53 5.59
N GLN A 19 8.14 13.39 6.18
CA GLN A 19 9.04 13.35 7.34
C GLN A 19 10.49 13.69 7.00
N PHE A 20 10.89 13.58 5.73
CA PHE A 20 12.28 13.70 5.27
C PHE A 20 12.47 14.85 4.28
N ALA A 21 13.66 15.47 4.28
CA ALA A 21 14.09 16.36 3.21
C ALA A 21 14.58 15.52 2.04
N LEU A 22 13.88 15.58 0.91
CA LEU A 22 13.99 14.64 -0.22
C LEU A 22 14.36 15.33 -1.54
N ASP A 23 14.94 16.52 -1.49
CA ASP A 23 15.05 17.40 -2.67
C ASP A 23 16.05 16.89 -3.72
N ASP A 24 17.03 16.09 -3.31
CA ASP A 24 18.04 15.46 -4.20
C ASP A 24 17.88 13.92 -4.28
N SER A 25 16.73 13.38 -3.86
CA SER A 25 16.49 11.93 -3.81
C SER A 25 15.57 11.48 -4.94
N LEU A 26 15.88 10.33 -5.55
CA LEU A 26 14.93 9.64 -6.39
C LEU A 26 13.81 9.06 -5.54
N LEU A 27 12.56 9.39 -5.88
CA LEU A 27 11.38 8.95 -5.17
C LEU A 27 10.59 7.96 -6.01
N PHE A 28 10.34 6.78 -5.46
CA PHE A 28 9.42 5.83 -6.06
C PHE A 28 8.43 5.26 -5.04
N THR A 29 7.26 4.87 -5.53
CA THR A 29 6.30 4.07 -4.76
C THR A 29 5.52 3.13 -5.65
N LEU A 30 4.96 2.07 -5.06
CA LEU A 30 4.04 1.16 -5.72
C LEU A 30 2.70 1.23 -5.00
N LEU A 31 1.66 1.57 -5.75
CA LEU A 31 0.29 1.53 -5.27
C LEU A 31 -0.35 0.23 -5.72
N ARG A 32 -1.27 -0.28 -4.92
CA ARG A 32 -2.10 -1.44 -5.25
C ARG A 32 -3.54 -0.97 -5.32
N HIS A 33 -4.37 -1.60 -6.13
CA HIS A 33 -5.78 -1.22 -6.17
C HIS A 33 -6.38 -1.27 -4.74
N PRO A 34 -7.07 -0.22 -4.25
CA PRO A 34 -7.44 -0.10 -2.84
C PRO A 34 -8.26 -1.27 -2.29
N VAL A 35 -9.17 -1.81 -3.10
CA VAL A 35 -9.96 -3.01 -2.72
C VAL A 35 -9.04 -4.22 -2.53
N ASP A 36 -8.12 -4.45 -3.45
CA ASP A 36 -7.16 -5.56 -3.35
C ASP A 36 -6.22 -5.39 -2.16
N ASN A 37 -5.84 -4.14 -1.88
CA ASN A 37 -5.00 -3.80 -0.76
C ASN A 37 -5.71 -4.07 0.58
N ILE A 38 -6.95 -3.60 0.77
CA ILE A 38 -7.68 -3.82 2.03
C ILE A 38 -7.94 -5.31 2.28
N ILE A 39 -8.28 -6.08 1.23
CA ILE A 39 -8.44 -7.53 1.32
C ILE A 39 -7.12 -8.17 1.76
N SER A 40 -6.00 -7.75 1.17
CA SER A 40 -4.67 -8.25 1.54
C SER A 40 -4.34 -7.98 3.00
N ILE A 41 -4.57 -6.76 3.49
CA ILE A 41 -4.30 -6.37 4.87
C ILE A 41 -5.22 -7.14 5.82
N PHE A 42 -6.51 -7.27 5.50
CA PHE A 42 -7.49 -8.01 6.29
C PHE A 42 -7.04 -9.45 6.54
N PHE A 43 -6.69 -10.19 5.48
CA PHE A 43 -6.24 -11.58 5.63
C PHE A 43 -4.87 -11.70 6.31
N PHE A 44 -3.98 -10.73 6.12
CA PHE A 44 -2.71 -10.66 6.84
C PHE A 44 -2.93 -10.46 8.35
N TRP A 45 -3.75 -9.48 8.73
CA TRP A 45 -4.05 -9.16 10.13
C TRP A 45 -4.78 -10.27 10.87
N LYS A 46 -5.62 -11.06 10.18
CA LYS A 46 -6.24 -12.26 10.76
C LYS A 46 -5.24 -13.35 11.13
N LYS A 47 -4.10 -13.43 10.43
CA LYS A 47 -3.08 -14.48 10.63
C LYS A 47 -2.01 -14.04 11.64
N LEU A 48 -1.81 -12.75 11.82
CA LEU A 48 -0.85 -12.22 12.78
C LEU A 48 -1.37 -12.28 14.22
N PRO A 49 -0.57 -12.77 15.18
CA PRO A 49 -0.85 -12.54 16.59
C PRO A 49 -0.72 -11.05 16.91
N SER A 50 -1.40 -10.61 17.98
CA SER A 50 -1.25 -9.24 18.50
C SER A 50 0.23 -8.86 18.62
N GLN A 51 0.57 -7.66 18.14
CA GLN A 51 1.91 -7.07 18.18
C GLN A 51 1.95 -5.81 19.07
N GLU A 52 1.01 -5.68 20.01
CA GLU A 52 0.83 -4.47 20.83
C GLU A 52 0.63 -3.18 20.00
N GLN A 53 0.06 -3.32 18.80
CA GLN A 53 -0.31 -2.20 17.95
C GLN A 53 -1.80 -1.88 18.18
N PRO A 54 -2.16 -0.70 18.72
CA PRO A 54 -3.53 -0.42 19.16
C PRO A 54 -4.62 -0.68 18.10
N LEU A 55 -4.34 -0.39 16.83
CA LEU A 55 -5.30 -0.61 15.74
C LEU A 55 -5.48 -2.10 15.40
N HIS A 56 -4.39 -2.88 15.39
CA HIS A 56 -4.45 -4.32 15.16
C HIS A 56 -5.10 -5.04 16.36
N ASP A 57 -4.80 -4.60 17.57
CA ASP A 57 -5.45 -5.10 18.78
C ASP A 57 -6.94 -4.81 18.77
N TYR A 58 -7.35 -3.60 18.39
CA TYR A 58 -8.75 -3.25 18.21
C TYR A 58 -9.44 -4.15 17.17
N PHE A 59 -8.79 -4.38 16.02
CA PHE A 59 -9.27 -5.29 14.98
C PHE A 59 -9.50 -6.71 15.51
N LEU A 60 -8.54 -7.27 16.24
CA LEU A 60 -8.61 -8.63 16.79
C LEU A 60 -9.65 -8.74 17.91
N GLN A 61 -9.64 -7.82 18.87
CA GLN A 61 -10.52 -7.83 20.04
C GLN A 61 -12.00 -7.67 19.64
N ASN A 62 -12.28 -6.81 18.66
CA ASN A 62 -13.64 -6.56 18.18
C ASN A 62 -14.06 -7.48 17.02
N ARG A 63 -13.18 -8.37 16.58
CA ARG A 63 -13.42 -9.32 15.47
C ARG A 63 -14.01 -8.63 14.26
N LEU A 64 -13.37 -7.54 13.83
CA LEU A 64 -13.89 -6.77 12.71
C LEU A 64 -13.94 -7.65 11.45
N ASP A 65 -15.06 -7.58 10.74
CA ASP A 65 -15.15 -8.04 9.37
C ASP A 65 -14.50 -7.01 8.43
N ILE A 66 -14.36 -7.37 7.16
CA ILE A 66 -13.66 -6.53 6.19
C ILE A 66 -14.37 -5.19 5.94
N ILE A 67 -15.70 -5.15 6.02
CA ILE A 67 -16.49 -3.93 5.83
C ILE A 67 -16.22 -2.98 6.99
N LYS A 68 -16.32 -3.45 8.24
CA LYS A 68 -16.02 -2.63 9.42
C LYS A 68 -14.58 -2.17 9.45
N MET A 69 -13.64 -3.01 9.00
CA MET A 69 -12.24 -2.60 8.85
C MET A 69 -12.10 -1.48 7.81
N ALA A 70 -12.70 -1.63 6.63
CA ALA A 70 -12.65 -0.61 5.57
C ALA A 70 -13.28 0.72 5.98
N GLN A 71 -14.27 0.71 6.88
CA GLN A 71 -14.92 1.91 7.41
C GLN A 71 -14.08 2.68 8.45
N LEU A 72 -12.99 2.09 8.97
CA LEU A 72 -12.11 2.83 9.87
C LEU A 72 -11.40 3.95 9.08
N PRO A 73 -11.33 5.20 9.60
CA PRO A 73 -10.74 6.32 8.86
C PRO A 73 -9.32 6.06 8.32
N LEU A 74 -8.52 5.27 9.03
CA LEU A 74 -7.15 4.91 8.63
C LEU A 74 -7.11 3.97 7.41
N PHE A 75 -8.21 3.27 7.10
CA PHE A 75 -8.33 2.37 5.95
C PHE A 75 -9.19 2.95 4.83
N SER A 76 -10.22 3.74 5.15
CA SER A 76 -11.03 4.42 4.13
C SER A 76 -10.25 5.50 3.38
N TYR A 77 -9.21 6.05 4.02
CA TYR A 77 -8.32 7.08 3.49
C TYR A 77 -6.84 6.67 3.64
N LEU A 78 -6.53 5.42 3.35
CA LEU A 78 -5.20 4.86 3.52
C LEU A 78 -4.17 5.56 2.65
N TYR A 79 -4.46 5.82 1.38
CA TYR A 79 -3.54 6.50 0.47
C TYR A 79 -3.65 8.01 0.58
N SER A 80 -4.85 8.54 0.36
CA SER A 80 -5.11 9.97 0.22
C SER A 80 -4.80 10.78 1.48
N GLN A 81 -4.90 10.17 2.67
CA GLN A 81 -4.65 10.85 3.95
C GLN A 81 -3.54 10.17 4.75
N THR A 82 -3.60 8.84 4.93
CA THR A 82 -2.73 8.15 5.89
C THR A 82 -1.29 8.02 5.39
N TYR A 83 -1.08 7.60 4.14
CA TYR A 83 0.26 7.41 3.57
C TYR A 83 0.81 8.68 2.91
N PHE A 84 -0.04 9.46 2.23
CA PHE A 84 0.39 10.59 1.41
C PHE A 84 -0.35 11.90 1.71
N GLY A 85 -1.04 12.01 2.84
CA GLY A 85 -1.79 13.20 3.22
C GLY A 85 -0.95 14.48 3.17
N GLY A 86 -1.32 15.39 2.27
CA GLY A 86 -0.60 16.66 2.07
C GLY A 86 0.76 16.53 1.40
N PHE A 87 1.16 15.34 0.94
CA PHE A 87 2.35 15.15 0.13
C PHE A 87 2.03 15.39 -1.36
N ASP A 88 2.91 16.14 -2.03
CA ASP A 88 2.81 16.31 -3.47
C ASP A 88 3.31 15.05 -4.19
N MET A 89 2.35 14.24 -4.63
CA MET A 89 2.63 13.02 -5.39
C MET A 89 3.37 13.29 -6.71
N GLY A 90 3.30 14.51 -7.27
CA GLY A 90 4.05 14.90 -8.46
C GLY A 90 5.57 14.90 -8.26
N ARG A 91 6.04 14.81 -7.00
CA ARG A 91 7.46 14.66 -6.67
C ARG A 91 8.00 13.25 -6.90
N PHE A 92 7.14 12.24 -7.06
CA PHE A 92 7.61 10.88 -7.33
C PHE A 92 8.11 10.77 -8.77
N ASP A 93 9.35 10.31 -8.95
CA ASP A 93 9.91 9.97 -10.26
C ASP A 93 9.25 8.71 -10.85
N LEU A 94 8.70 7.85 -9.98
CA LEU A 94 7.95 6.67 -10.36
C LEU A 94 6.82 6.35 -9.37
N ILE A 95 5.59 6.33 -9.88
CA ILE A 95 4.44 5.71 -9.22
C ILE A 95 4.04 4.52 -10.07
N GLY A 96 4.22 3.31 -9.54
CA GLY A 96 3.90 2.06 -10.25
C GLY A 96 2.68 1.36 -9.67
N ARG A 97 2.13 0.43 -10.45
CA ARG A 97 1.08 -0.50 -10.01
C ARG A 97 1.72 -1.77 -9.46
N HIS A 98 1.24 -2.24 -8.32
CA HIS A 98 1.66 -3.49 -7.72
C HIS A 98 1.35 -4.69 -8.64
N GLU A 99 0.23 -4.66 -9.34
CA GLU A 99 -0.23 -5.66 -10.30
C GLU A 99 0.72 -5.78 -11.50
N GLU A 100 1.41 -4.67 -11.82
CA GLU A 100 2.38 -4.56 -12.90
C GLU A 100 3.81 -4.46 -12.35
N ARG A 101 4.08 -5.11 -11.21
CA ARG A 101 5.36 -5.03 -10.48
C ARG A 101 6.57 -5.13 -11.39
N ASP A 102 6.63 -6.17 -12.22
CA ASP A 102 7.81 -6.43 -13.05
C ASP A 102 8.07 -5.28 -14.04
N TYR A 103 7.01 -4.66 -14.57
CA TYR A 103 7.12 -3.46 -15.40
C TYR A 103 7.63 -2.26 -14.59
N ALA A 104 7.10 -2.03 -13.39
CA ALA A 104 7.51 -0.94 -12.54
C ALA A 104 8.99 -1.08 -12.08
N PHE A 105 9.42 -2.28 -11.72
CA PHE A 105 10.82 -2.54 -11.33
C PHE A 105 11.78 -2.42 -12.51
N ASN A 106 11.38 -2.82 -13.72
CA ASN A 106 12.18 -2.57 -14.92
C ASN A 106 12.36 -1.07 -15.19
N ARG A 107 11.32 -0.25 -14.94
CA ARG A 107 11.44 1.21 -15.02
C ARG A 107 12.34 1.77 -13.92
N LEU A 108 12.18 1.29 -12.69
CA LEU A 108 13.01 1.71 -11.56
C LEU A 108 14.49 1.41 -11.82
N SER A 109 14.81 0.21 -12.28
CA SER A 109 16.17 -0.22 -12.65
C SER A 109 16.83 0.76 -13.62
N ARG A 110 16.10 1.18 -14.67
CA ARG A 110 16.59 2.19 -15.63
C ARG A 110 16.80 3.56 -15.00
N LEU A 111 15.92 3.97 -14.09
CA LEU A 111 16.00 5.27 -13.42
C LEU A 111 17.20 5.36 -12.47
N ILE A 112 17.47 4.29 -11.71
CA ILE A 112 18.60 4.26 -10.75
C ILE A 112 19.92 3.81 -11.39
N GLY A 113 19.90 3.32 -12.63
CA GLY A 113 21.08 2.82 -13.33
C GLY A 113 21.65 1.52 -12.76
N VAL A 114 20.82 0.71 -12.09
CA VAL A 114 21.21 -0.57 -11.47
C VAL A 114 20.30 -1.68 -11.99
N ASP A 115 20.89 -2.80 -12.40
CA ASP A 115 20.13 -3.98 -12.81
C ASP A 115 19.51 -4.65 -11.57
N LEU A 116 18.18 -4.65 -11.50
CA LEU A 116 17.44 -5.23 -10.38
C LEU A 116 16.98 -6.63 -10.75
N ASP A 117 17.29 -7.63 -9.92
CA ASP A 117 16.75 -8.97 -10.09
C ASP A 117 15.24 -9.01 -9.74
N ILE A 118 14.41 -8.82 -10.76
CA ILE A 118 12.95 -8.80 -10.62
C ILE A 118 12.35 -10.19 -10.33
N SER A 119 13.13 -11.26 -10.50
CA SER A 119 12.68 -12.63 -10.25
C SER A 119 12.55 -12.94 -8.76
N ILE A 120 13.26 -12.20 -7.91
CA ILE A 120 13.17 -12.34 -6.45
C ILE A 120 11.78 -11.88 -5.99
N ARG A 121 11.05 -12.80 -5.36
CA ARG A 121 9.73 -12.58 -4.77
C ARG A 121 9.68 -13.20 -3.38
N GLU A 122 9.73 -12.36 -2.37
CA GLU A 122 9.55 -12.77 -0.97
C GLU A 122 8.14 -12.43 -0.48
N ASN A 123 7.66 -13.16 0.54
CA ASN A 123 6.34 -12.95 1.17
C ASN A 123 5.14 -13.03 0.20
N VAL A 124 5.25 -13.88 -0.82
CA VAL A 124 4.15 -14.14 -1.75
C VAL A 124 2.96 -14.71 -0.98
N THR A 125 1.83 -14.00 -0.99
CA THR A 125 0.62 -14.46 -0.31
C THR A 125 0.17 -15.79 -0.94
N THR A 126 0.10 -16.84 -0.14
CA THR A 126 -0.44 -18.13 -0.58
C THR A 126 -1.92 -17.97 -0.95
N PRO A 127 -2.39 -18.66 -2.01
CA PRO A 127 -3.81 -18.73 -2.31
C PRO A 127 -4.59 -19.21 -1.09
N ASP A 128 -5.69 -18.53 -0.79
CA ASP A 128 -6.53 -18.78 0.39
C ASP A 128 -7.98 -18.84 -0.11
N GLU A 129 -8.67 -19.96 0.10
CA GLU A 129 -10.04 -20.17 -0.37
C GLU A 129 -11.00 -19.10 0.16
N ALA A 130 -10.81 -18.67 1.42
CA ALA A 130 -11.63 -17.62 2.00
C ALA A 130 -11.40 -16.28 1.30
N ARG A 131 -10.19 -16.02 0.81
CA ARG A 131 -9.88 -14.83 0.01
C ARG A 131 -10.51 -14.89 -1.36
N GLN A 132 -10.50 -16.05 -2.02
CA GLN A 132 -11.13 -16.20 -3.34
C GLN A 132 -12.65 -16.06 -3.25
N ALA A 133 -13.29 -16.72 -2.28
CA ALA A 133 -14.73 -16.58 -2.06
C ALA A 133 -15.15 -15.12 -1.82
N LEU A 134 -14.33 -14.34 -1.12
CA LEU A 134 -14.56 -12.90 -0.91
C LEU A 134 -14.45 -12.11 -2.23
N LEU A 135 -13.45 -12.41 -3.07
CA LEU A 135 -13.27 -11.76 -4.37
C LEU A 135 -14.41 -12.06 -5.35
N GLU A 136 -15.05 -13.23 -5.21
CA GLU A 136 -16.20 -13.65 -6.02
C GLU A 136 -17.53 -13.07 -5.52
N ASP A 137 -17.59 -12.52 -4.30
CA ASP A 137 -18.76 -11.84 -3.75
C ASP A 137 -18.91 -10.43 -4.34
N GLY A 138 -19.65 -10.35 -5.46
CA GLY A 138 -19.88 -9.08 -6.16
C GLY A 138 -20.58 -8.00 -5.33
N PHE A 139 -21.42 -8.39 -4.36
CA PHE A 139 -22.08 -7.41 -3.48
C PHE A 139 -21.06 -6.78 -2.54
N LEU A 140 -20.28 -7.62 -1.86
CA LEU A 140 -19.27 -7.17 -0.92
C LEU A 140 -18.15 -6.37 -1.61
N ILE A 141 -17.72 -6.78 -2.81
CA ILE A 141 -16.75 -6.01 -3.60
C ILE A 141 -17.31 -4.63 -3.97
N GLN A 142 -18.60 -4.55 -4.33
CA GLN A 142 -19.21 -3.26 -4.63
C GLN A 142 -19.32 -2.37 -3.38
N GLU A 143 -19.63 -2.96 -2.22
CA GLU A 143 -19.65 -2.23 -0.95
C GLU A 143 -18.26 -1.68 -0.58
N LEU A 144 -17.21 -2.49 -0.73
CA LEU A 144 -15.82 -2.04 -0.54
C LEU A 144 -15.44 -0.92 -1.49
N ARG A 145 -15.84 -0.99 -2.76
CA ARG A 145 -15.60 0.08 -3.74
C ARG A 145 -16.27 1.39 -3.30
N ASN A 146 -17.49 1.32 -2.78
CA ASN A 146 -18.20 2.51 -2.31
C ASN A 146 -17.51 3.13 -1.09
N ILE A 147 -17.05 2.31 -0.14
CA ILE A 147 -16.32 2.77 1.06
C ILE A 147 -14.97 3.39 0.69
N LEU A 148 -14.27 2.81 -0.29
CA LEU A 148 -12.91 3.18 -0.69
C LEU A 148 -12.87 4.14 -1.89
N ALA A 149 -13.99 4.77 -2.25
CA ALA A 149 -14.13 5.54 -3.48
C ALA A 149 -13.04 6.63 -3.63
N ASP A 150 -12.73 7.34 -2.54
CA ASP A 150 -11.73 8.42 -2.56
C ASP A 150 -10.31 7.90 -2.80
N ASP A 151 -9.95 6.77 -2.17
CA ASP A 151 -8.65 6.13 -2.40
C ASP A 151 -8.56 5.45 -3.77
N ILE A 152 -9.69 4.98 -4.32
CA ILE A 152 -9.76 4.48 -5.71
C ILE A 152 -9.50 5.64 -6.68
N GLN A 153 -10.16 6.77 -6.48
CA GLN A 153 -9.91 7.97 -7.29
C GLN A 153 -8.45 8.43 -7.19
N PHE A 154 -7.87 8.41 -5.98
CA PHE A 154 -6.46 8.70 -5.77
C PHE A 154 -5.55 7.74 -6.55
N TYR A 155 -5.81 6.43 -6.45
CA TYR A 155 -5.07 5.39 -7.16
C TYR A 155 -5.15 5.58 -8.68
N GLU A 156 -6.34 5.76 -9.23
CA GLU A 156 -6.55 5.97 -10.66
C GLU A 156 -5.87 7.24 -11.16
N LYS A 157 -5.92 8.33 -10.39
CA LYS A 157 -5.27 9.59 -10.74
C LYS A 157 -3.75 9.45 -10.92
N PHE A 158 -3.10 8.68 -10.06
CA PHE A 158 -1.64 8.61 -10.01
C PHE A 158 -1.03 7.37 -10.67
N THR A 159 -1.85 6.39 -11.03
CA THR A 159 -1.41 5.19 -11.76
C THR A 159 -2.05 5.03 -13.14
N GLY A 160 -3.03 5.88 -13.49
CA GLY A 160 -3.76 5.89 -14.75
C GLY A 160 -2.96 6.37 -15.95
#